data_AF-A0A7J4K3I8-F1
#
_entry.id   AF-A0A7J4K3I8-F1
#
_cell.length_a   1.000
_cell.length_b   1.000
_cell.length_c   1.000
_cell.angle_alpha   90.00
_cell.angle_beta   90.00
_cell.angle_gamma   90.00
#
_symmetry.space_group_name_H-M   'P 1'
#
loop_
_entity.id
_entity.type
_entity.pdbx_description
1 polymer ?
#
loop_
_entity_poly.entity_id
_entity_poly.type
_entity_poly.pdbx_seq_one_letter_code
_entity_poly.pdbx_strand_id
1 'polypeptide(L)'
;MKESQVREHISKGWIRAIVTFEIVGKPAKHVEDSLTGYIDNIKKDERIIVLRDERERSQKVDNGLYSAISEIEAIFKNLETLTWLAINFSPASIEIIAPDDFDIPSRDITNWLNDLLANLHEVSGTMRAHKNSADHLTVAVNQLIQNSVLLATRQGPKTAQEIGDAIGVGSEQLAPFLQHLREKGRIMENKGLYSFVPPGAVALKQQSMTIQNNTSPQTQKKDAKSAKKKKR
;
A
#
# COMPACT_ATOMS: atom_id res chain seq x y z
N MET A 1 -35.97 0.40 27.27
CA MET A 1 -37.19 1.07 26.76
C MET A 1 -38.34 0.06 26.74
N LYS A 2 -39.61 0.45 26.86
CA LYS A 2 -40.73 -0.53 26.73
C LYS A 2 -40.93 -0.89 25.26
N GLU A 3 -41.25 -2.15 24.97
CA GLU A 3 -41.52 -2.63 23.58
C GLU A 3 -42.61 -1.83 22.87
N SER A 4 -43.60 -1.29 23.60
CA SER A 4 -44.64 -0.43 23.03
C SER A 4 -44.07 0.86 22.41
N GLN A 5 -43.04 1.45 23.02
CA GLN A 5 -42.38 2.66 22.52
C GLN A 5 -41.51 2.33 21.30
N VAL A 6 -40.86 1.16 21.30
CA VAL A 6 -40.05 0.70 20.15
C VAL A 6 -40.96 0.62 18.93
N ARG A 7 -42.12 -0.06 19.05
CA ARG A 7 -43.10 -0.18 17.97
C ARG A 7 -43.61 1.18 17.48
N GLU A 8 -43.81 2.13 18.38
CA GLU A 8 -44.20 3.50 18.01
C GLU A 8 -43.12 4.17 17.14
N HIS A 9 -41.84 4.04 17.49
CA HIS A 9 -40.75 4.56 16.67
C HIS A 9 -40.68 3.88 15.29
N ILE A 10 -40.82 2.55 15.24
CA ILE A 10 -40.83 1.82 13.95
C ILE A 10 -41.99 2.29 13.06
N SER A 11 -43.18 2.52 13.63
CA SER A 11 -44.32 3.07 12.88
C SER A 11 -44.09 4.47 12.32
N LYS A 12 -43.13 5.22 12.87
CA LYS A 12 -42.68 6.54 12.40
C LYS A 12 -41.53 6.46 11.39
N GLY A 13 -41.17 5.25 10.93
CA GLY A 13 -40.10 5.03 9.96
C GLY A 13 -38.69 4.87 10.56
N TRP A 14 -38.58 4.64 11.88
CA TRP A 14 -37.30 4.30 12.49
C TRP A 14 -36.93 2.85 12.19
N ILE A 15 -35.64 2.54 12.28
CA ILE A 15 -35.08 1.23 11.94
C ILE A 15 -34.54 0.60 13.21
N ARG A 16 -34.99 -0.59 13.58
CA ARG A 16 -34.37 -1.43 14.63
C ARG A 16 -33.32 -2.30 13.98
N ALA A 17 -32.10 -2.26 14.48
CA ALA A 17 -31.03 -3.12 13.99
C ALA A 17 -30.12 -3.60 15.13
N ILE A 18 -29.51 -4.76 14.91
CA ILE A 18 -28.37 -5.26 15.66
C ILE A 18 -27.12 -4.85 14.91
N VAL A 19 -26.17 -4.25 15.62
CA VAL A 19 -24.90 -3.79 15.06
C VAL A 19 -23.77 -4.40 15.84
N THR A 20 -22.88 -5.10 15.14
CA THR A 20 -21.72 -5.76 15.73
C THR A 20 -20.47 -4.98 15.39
N PHE A 21 -19.70 -4.61 16.40
CA PHE A 21 -18.40 -3.96 16.29
C PHE A 21 -17.31 -4.95 16.67
N GLU A 22 -16.23 -4.96 15.90
CA GLU A 22 -15.02 -5.70 16.22
C GLU A 22 -13.83 -4.76 16.09
N ILE A 23 -12.96 -4.76 17.10
CA ILE A 23 -11.69 -4.03 17.04
C ILE A 23 -10.57 -5.02 17.34
N VAL A 24 -9.55 -5.00 16.47
CA VAL A 24 -8.33 -5.81 16.63
C VAL A 24 -7.13 -4.89 16.81
N GLY A 25 -6.33 -5.12 17.86
CA GLY A 25 -5.18 -4.27 18.14
C GLY A 25 -4.30 -4.73 19.30
N LYS A 26 -3.42 -3.83 19.75
CA LYS A 26 -2.51 -4.02 20.89
C LYS A 26 -2.36 -2.69 21.64
N PRO A 27 -2.20 -2.73 22.98
CA PRO A 27 -2.46 -3.83 23.91
C PRO A 27 -3.98 -4.06 24.13
N ALA A 28 -4.33 -5.20 24.74
CA ALA A 28 -5.70 -5.59 25.08
C ALA A 28 -6.57 -4.45 25.63
N LYS A 29 -6.04 -3.73 26.63
CA LYS A 29 -6.73 -2.62 27.27
C LYS A 29 -7.10 -1.48 26.29
N HIS A 30 -6.21 -1.13 25.36
CA HIS A 30 -6.51 -0.08 24.38
C HIS A 30 -7.61 -0.51 23.40
N VAL A 31 -7.69 -1.80 23.09
CA VAL A 31 -8.77 -2.34 22.25
C VAL A 31 -10.12 -2.19 22.96
N GLU A 32 -10.20 -2.61 24.23
CA GLU A 32 -11.42 -2.51 25.05
C GLU A 32 -11.84 -1.06 25.33
N ASP A 33 -10.88 -0.18 25.65
CA ASP A 33 -11.11 1.24 25.89
C ASP A 33 -11.61 1.94 24.61
N SER A 34 -11.03 1.60 23.45
CA SER A 34 -11.44 2.18 22.16
C SER A 34 -12.86 1.75 21.78
N LEU A 35 -13.17 0.47 21.94
CA LEU A 35 -14.51 -0.06 21.68
C LEU A 35 -15.54 0.60 22.60
N THR A 36 -15.20 0.74 23.88
CA THR A 36 -16.03 1.46 24.85
C THR A 36 -16.25 2.91 24.42
N GLY A 37 -15.20 3.61 24.00
CA GLY A 37 -15.31 4.98 23.51
C GLY A 37 -16.21 5.12 22.28
N TYR A 38 -16.19 4.16 21.36
CA TYR A 38 -17.08 4.15 20.20
C TYR A 38 -18.54 4.01 20.62
N ILE A 39 -18.86 2.99 21.42
CA ILE A 39 -20.23 2.75 21.88
C ILE A 39 -20.75 3.93 22.73
N ASP A 40 -19.91 4.50 23.58
CA ASP A 40 -20.30 5.64 24.43
C ASP A 40 -20.52 6.92 23.61
N ASN A 41 -19.83 7.08 22.48
CA ASN A 41 -20.11 8.18 21.54
C ASN A 41 -21.39 7.94 20.75
N ILE A 42 -21.67 6.71 20.34
CA ILE A 42 -22.93 6.34 19.68
C ILE A 42 -24.12 6.64 20.60
N LYS A 43 -24.01 6.33 21.89
CA LYS A 43 -25.06 6.61 22.90
C LYS A 43 -25.36 8.10 23.12
N LYS A 44 -24.47 9.02 22.71
CA LYS A 44 -24.66 10.47 22.83
C LYS A 44 -25.45 11.05 21.66
N ASP A 45 -25.58 10.32 20.55
CA ASP A 45 -26.31 10.80 19.38
C ASP A 45 -27.81 10.62 19.57
N GLU A 46 -28.56 11.73 19.62
CA GLU A 46 -30.01 11.72 19.83
C GLU A 46 -30.80 11.02 18.70
N ARG A 47 -30.18 10.80 17.55
CA ARG A 47 -30.77 10.05 16.42
C ARG A 47 -30.69 8.54 16.62
N ILE A 48 -30.00 8.07 17.67
CA ILE A 48 -29.76 6.66 17.97
C ILE A 48 -30.22 6.39 19.41
N ILE A 49 -31.09 5.39 19.59
CA ILE A 49 -31.49 4.95 20.92
C ILE A 49 -31.03 3.50 21.10
N VAL A 50 -30.01 3.31 21.93
CA VAL A 50 -29.48 1.98 22.27
C VAL A 50 -30.43 1.28 23.24
N LEU A 51 -30.90 0.10 22.85
CA LEU A 51 -31.80 -0.76 23.61
C LEU A 51 -31.02 -1.78 24.46
N ARG A 52 -29.99 -2.39 23.87
CA ARG A 52 -29.11 -3.38 24.49
C ARG A 52 -27.66 -3.14 24.06
N ASP A 53 -26.73 -3.43 24.96
CA ASP A 53 -25.29 -3.27 24.75
C ASP A 53 -24.60 -4.46 25.44
N GLU A 54 -24.05 -5.34 24.62
CA GLU A 54 -23.28 -6.52 25.04
C GLU A 54 -21.85 -6.35 24.60
N ARG A 55 -20.93 -6.47 25.56
CA ARG A 55 -19.49 -6.31 25.32
C ARG A 55 -18.77 -7.55 25.79
N GLU A 56 -17.99 -8.13 24.90
CA GLU A 56 -17.09 -9.22 25.24
C GLU A 56 -15.73 -8.68 25.65
N ARG A 57 -15.05 -9.41 26.55
CA ARG A 57 -13.67 -9.09 26.89
C ARG A 57 -12.76 -9.40 25.73
N SER A 58 -11.66 -8.67 25.63
CA SER A 58 -10.69 -8.91 24.58
C SER A 58 -10.08 -10.30 24.68
N GLN A 59 -10.04 -11.00 23.56
CA GLN A 59 -9.42 -12.31 23.42
C GLN A 59 -8.15 -12.19 22.58
N LYS A 60 -7.13 -12.98 22.92
CA LYS A 60 -5.89 -13.00 22.16
C LYS A 60 -6.13 -13.71 20.82
N VAL A 61 -5.75 -13.04 19.74
CA VAL A 61 -5.81 -13.58 18.37
C VAL A 61 -4.39 -13.70 17.80
N ASP A 62 -4.29 -14.13 16.53
CA ASP A 62 -3.02 -14.39 15.87
C ASP A 62 -2.06 -13.20 15.89
N ASN A 63 -0.76 -13.49 15.78
CA ASN A 63 0.33 -12.51 15.80
C ASN A 63 0.39 -11.68 17.10
N GLY A 64 -0.17 -12.21 18.20
CA GLY A 64 -0.17 -11.58 19.51
C GLY A 64 -1.10 -10.37 19.64
N LEU A 65 -2.01 -10.19 18.69
CA LEU A 65 -3.04 -9.15 18.73
C LEU A 65 -4.16 -9.55 19.71
N TYR A 66 -5.03 -8.60 20.02
CA TYR A 66 -6.24 -8.81 20.82
C TYR A 66 -7.45 -8.33 20.02
N SER A 67 -8.52 -9.12 20.01
CA SER A 67 -9.82 -8.74 19.42
C SER A 67 -10.83 -8.53 20.54
N ALA A 68 -11.61 -7.46 20.47
CA ALA A 68 -12.78 -7.25 21.32
C ALA A 68 -14.01 -7.04 20.44
N ILE A 69 -15.13 -7.63 20.86
CA ILE A 69 -16.40 -7.60 20.14
C ILE A 69 -17.46 -6.93 21.02
N SER A 70 -18.28 -6.09 20.42
CA SER A 70 -19.48 -5.56 21.05
C SER A 70 -20.65 -5.69 20.09
N GLU A 71 -21.79 -6.11 20.64
CA GLU A 71 -23.06 -6.09 19.95
C GLU A 71 -23.96 -5.04 20.60
N ILE A 72 -24.55 -4.17 19.79
CA ILE A 72 -25.60 -3.26 20.24
C ILE A 72 -26.88 -3.54 19.49
N GLU A 73 -27.98 -3.55 20.22
CA GLU A 73 -29.30 -3.46 19.65
C GLU A 73 -29.77 -2.02 19.78
N ALA A 74 -30.13 -1.37 18.68
CA ALA A 74 -30.51 0.03 18.69
C ALA A 74 -31.63 0.34 17.69
N ILE A 75 -32.34 1.44 17.93
CA ILE A 75 -33.22 2.06 16.95
C ILE A 75 -32.58 3.34 16.39
N PHE A 76 -32.65 3.47 15.08
CA PHE A 76 -32.06 4.52 14.28
C PHE A 76 -33.17 5.35 13.64
N LYS A 77 -33.02 6.68 13.66
CA LYS A 77 -34.04 7.60 13.15
C LYS A 77 -34.42 7.36 11.69
N ASN A 78 -33.45 7.03 10.84
CA ASN A 78 -33.61 6.82 9.41
C ASN A 78 -32.39 6.10 8.82
N LEU A 79 -32.45 5.76 7.52
CA LEU A 79 -31.36 5.09 6.79
C LEU A 79 -30.07 5.93 6.73
N GLU A 80 -30.20 7.25 6.68
CA GLU A 80 -29.07 8.20 6.73
C GLU A 80 -28.28 8.05 8.04
N THR A 81 -28.96 7.95 9.19
CA THR A 81 -28.32 7.76 10.50
C THR A 81 -27.58 6.43 10.57
N LEU A 82 -28.19 5.36 10.04
CA LEU A 82 -27.56 4.03 9.98
C LEU A 82 -26.32 4.04 9.08
N THR A 83 -26.40 4.72 7.94
CA THR A 83 -25.28 4.87 6.99
C THR A 83 -24.15 5.71 7.60
N TRP A 84 -24.49 6.80 8.30
CA TRP A 84 -23.53 7.61 9.03
C TRP A 84 -22.80 6.78 10.08
N LEU A 85 -23.51 5.94 10.83
CA LEU A 85 -22.89 5.01 11.78
C LEU A 85 -21.95 4.04 11.06
N ALA A 86 -22.39 3.45 9.93
CA ALA A 86 -21.60 2.51 9.17
C ALA A 86 -20.28 3.12 8.67
N ILE A 87 -20.32 4.35 8.16
CA ILE A 87 -19.14 5.05 7.64
C ILE A 87 -18.19 5.47 8.78
N ASN A 88 -18.72 6.04 9.86
CA ASN A 88 -17.88 6.65 10.90
C ASN A 88 -17.31 5.64 11.90
N PHE A 89 -18.02 4.54 12.16
CA PHE A 89 -17.62 3.54 13.15
C PHE A 89 -17.29 2.18 12.53
N SER A 90 -17.52 1.99 11.22
CA SER A 90 -17.13 0.78 10.46
C SER A 90 -17.45 -0.53 11.21
N PRO A 91 -18.73 -0.77 11.56
CA PRO A 91 -19.10 -2.01 12.23
C PRO A 91 -18.76 -3.22 11.36
N ALA A 92 -18.56 -4.37 12.00
CA ALA A 92 -18.34 -5.65 11.33
C ALA A 92 -19.62 -6.10 10.60
N SER A 93 -20.78 -5.87 11.19
CA SER A 93 -22.08 -6.21 10.58
C SER A 93 -23.22 -5.33 11.10
N ILE A 94 -24.25 -5.21 10.26
CA ILE A 94 -25.53 -4.57 10.59
C ILE A 94 -26.64 -5.53 10.14
N GLU A 95 -27.52 -5.91 11.07
CA GLU A 95 -28.69 -6.74 10.81
C GLU A 95 -29.96 -5.95 11.13
N ILE A 96 -30.80 -5.73 10.12
CA ILE A 96 -32.07 -5.01 10.28
C ILE A 96 -33.11 -5.99 10.82
N ILE A 97 -33.69 -5.64 11.98
CA ILE A 97 -34.74 -6.43 12.65
C ILE A 97 -36.14 -5.89 12.33
N ALA A 98 -36.27 -4.57 12.11
CA ALA A 98 -37.52 -3.94 11.71
C ALA A 98 -37.27 -2.55 11.08
N PRO A 99 -38.16 -2.06 10.20
CA PRO A 99 -39.31 -2.76 9.63
C PRO A 99 -38.89 -3.81 8.59
N ASP A 100 -39.80 -4.74 8.27
CA ASP A 100 -39.59 -5.74 7.19
C ASP A 100 -39.64 -5.08 5.80
N ASP A 101 -40.50 -4.07 5.65
CA ASP A 101 -40.70 -3.29 4.44
C ASP A 101 -40.31 -1.82 4.65
N PHE A 102 -39.66 -1.24 3.65
CA PHE A 102 -39.26 0.17 3.64
C PHE A 102 -40.14 0.97 2.68
N ASP A 103 -40.97 1.88 3.21
CA ASP A 103 -41.66 2.89 2.40
C ASP A 103 -40.85 4.19 2.42
N ILE A 104 -39.94 4.34 1.45
CA ILE A 104 -39.04 5.50 1.35
C ILE A 104 -39.37 6.29 0.08
N PRO A 105 -39.71 7.59 0.19
CA PRO A 105 -39.94 8.43 -0.98
C PRO A 105 -38.73 8.46 -1.90
N SER A 106 -38.96 8.45 -3.22
CA SER A 106 -37.89 8.48 -4.23
C SER A 106 -36.93 9.65 -4.05
N ARG A 107 -37.43 10.81 -3.62
CA ARG A 107 -36.61 11.99 -3.29
C ARG A 107 -35.63 11.70 -2.16
N ASP A 108 -36.05 11.00 -1.13
CA ASP A 108 -35.22 10.73 0.05
C ASP A 108 -34.18 9.66 -0.26
N ILE A 109 -34.52 8.65 -1.07
CA ILE A 109 -33.54 7.70 -1.64
C ILE A 109 -32.50 8.44 -2.48
N THR A 110 -32.94 9.37 -3.34
CA THR A 110 -32.03 10.15 -4.21
C THR A 110 -31.06 10.99 -3.38
N ASN A 111 -31.54 11.68 -2.35
CA ASN A 111 -30.69 12.45 -1.44
C ASN A 111 -29.69 11.54 -0.72
N TRP A 112 -30.17 10.43 -0.14
CA TRP A 112 -29.32 9.45 0.53
C TRP A 112 -28.23 8.88 -0.37
N LEU A 113 -28.56 8.52 -1.62
CA LEU A 113 -27.57 8.05 -2.60
C LEU A 113 -26.54 9.12 -2.94
N ASN A 114 -26.96 10.38 -3.10
CA ASN A 114 -26.02 11.47 -3.38
C ASN A 114 -25.06 11.71 -2.22
N ASP A 115 -25.55 11.66 -0.98
CA ASP A 115 -24.71 11.81 0.22
C ASP A 115 -23.75 10.63 0.37
N LEU A 116 -24.20 9.40 0.12
CA LEU A 116 -23.35 8.22 0.09
C LEU A 116 -22.25 8.35 -0.98
N LEU A 117 -22.61 8.79 -2.19
CA LEU A 117 -21.66 9.02 -3.29
C LEU A 117 -20.64 10.11 -2.95
N ALA A 118 -21.06 11.19 -2.30
CA ALA A 118 -20.15 12.25 -1.84
C ALA A 118 -19.12 11.70 -0.85
N ASN A 119 -19.57 10.94 0.15
CA ASN A 119 -18.68 10.29 1.13
C ASN A 119 -17.70 9.31 0.45
N LEU A 120 -18.19 8.47 -0.47
CA LEU A 120 -17.33 7.52 -1.21
C LEU A 120 -16.31 8.24 -2.10
N HIS A 121 -16.67 9.38 -2.68
CA HIS A 121 -15.77 10.20 -3.48
C HIS A 121 -14.65 10.80 -2.62
N GLU A 122 -14.99 11.31 -1.43
CA GLU A 122 -14.02 11.83 -0.46
C GLU A 122 -13.03 10.73 -0.01
N VAL A 123 -13.54 9.57 0.40
CA VAL A 123 -12.71 8.42 0.80
C VAL A 123 -11.79 8.00 -0.36
N SER A 124 -12.31 7.96 -1.59
CA SER A 124 -11.52 7.65 -2.78
C SER A 124 -10.43 8.68 -3.06
N GLY A 125 -10.72 9.96 -2.85
CA GLY A 125 -9.76 11.06 -2.99
C GLY A 125 -8.60 10.92 -2.01
N THR A 126 -8.92 10.74 -0.73
CA THR A 126 -7.93 10.55 0.35
C THR A 126 -7.07 9.31 0.10
N MET A 127 -7.68 8.19 -0.28
CA MET A 127 -6.97 6.95 -0.61
C MET A 127 -6.01 7.13 -1.80
N ARG A 128 -6.45 7.80 -2.87
CA ARG A 128 -5.59 8.12 -4.02
C ARG A 128 -4.44 9.05 -3.63
N ALA A 129 -4.68 10.04 -2.80
CA ALA A 129 -3.64 10.95 -2.31
C ALA A 129 -2.57 10.20 -1.51
N HIS A 130 -2.98 9.28 -0.62
CA HIS A 130 -2.05 8.44 0.14
C HIS A 130 -1.27 7.48 -0.77
N LYS A 131 -1.94 6.83 -1.73
CA LYS A 131 -1.28 5.97 -2.71
C LYS A 131 -0.24 6.74 -3.52
N ASN A 132 -0.59 7.90 -4.05
CA ASN A 132 0.32 8.74 -4.83
C ASN A 132 1.54 9.17 -4.00
N SER A 133 1.32 9.52 -2.74
CA SER A 133 2.40 9.86 -1.80
C SER A 133 3.31 8.67 -1.53
N ALA A 134 2.74 7.48 -1.28
CA ALA A 134 3.50 6.25 -1.07
C ALA A 134 4.32 5.85 -2.31
N ASP A 135 3.72 5.95 -3.49
CA ASP A 135 4.40 5.67 -4.77
C ASP A 135 5.56 6.65 -5.00
N HIS A 136 5.34 7.95 -4.75
CA HIS A 136 6.39 8.96 -4.89
C HIS A 136 7.54 8.76 -3.88
N LEU A 137 7.22 8.50 -2.62
CA LEU A 137 8.20 8.21 -1.57
C LEU A 137 9.01 6.95 -1.91
N THR A 138 8.37 5.91 -2.44
CA THR A 138 9.03 4.68 -2.86
C THR A 138 10.07 4.97 -3.96
N VAL A 139 9.72 5.78 -4.97
CA VAL A 139 10.66 6.20 -6.01
C VAL A 139 11.83 7.00 -5.42
N ALA A 140 11.55 7.96 -4.52
CA ALA A 140 12.56 8.80 -3.90
C ALA A 140 13.53 7.98 -3.02
N VAL A 141 13.01 7.05 -2.20
CA VAL A 141 13.80 6.14 -1.37
C VAL A 141 14.67 5.24 -2.24
N ASN A 142 14.12 4.68 -3.31
CA ASN A 142 14.89 3.85 -4.24
C ASN A 142 16.04 4.62 -4.88
N GLN A 143 15.82 5.89 -5.26
CA GLN A 143 16.86 6.74 -5.81
C GLN A 143 17.92 7.11 -4.76
N LEU A 144 17.50 7.36 -3.52
CA LEU A 144 18.39 7.63 -2.39
C LEU A 144 19.30 6.44 -2.11
N ILE A 145 18.74 5.22 -2.02
CA ILE A 145 19.52 3.98 -1.80
C ILE A 145 20.56 3.81 -2.92
N GLN A 146 20.15 3.96 -4.18
CA GLN A 146 21.08 3.87 -5.32
C GLN A 146 22.23 4.90 -5.20
N ASN A 147 21.90 6.15 -4.86
CA ASN A 147 22.91 7.19 -4.68
C ASN A 147 23.85 6.89 -3.50
N SER A 148 23.32 6.40 -2.38
CA SER A 148 24.11 6.00 -1.21
C SER A 148 25.06 4.83 -1.53
N VAL A 149 24.60 3.82 -2.28
CA VAL A 149 25.47 2.72 -2.76
C VAL A 149 26.61 3.25 -3.63
N LEU A 150 26.31 4.18 -4.55
CA LEU A 150 27.33 4.77 -5.42
C LEU A 150 28.36 5.58 -4.62
N LEU A 151 27.92 6.32 -3.59
CA LEU A 151 28.82 7.05 -2.70
C LEU A 151 29.70 6.09 -1.88
N ALA A 152 29.12 5.01 -1.35
CA ALA A 152 29.85 4.01 -0.58
C ALA A 152 30.93 3.30 -1.42
N THR A 153 30.60 2.93 -2.67
CA THR A 153 31.53 2.26 -3.60
C THR A 153 32.54 3.20 -4.25
N ARG A 154 32.36 4.52 -4.13
CA ARG A 154 33.33 5.52 -4.60
C ARG A 154 34.55 5.65 -3.68
N GLN A 155 34.42 5.25 -2.41
CA GLN A 155 35.51 5.24 -1.43
C GLN A 155 36.48 4.06 -1.62
N GLY A 156 36.10 3.07 -2.45
CA GLY A 156 36.90 1.88 -2.74
C GLY A 156 36.02 0.66 -2.98
N PRO A 157 36.62 -0.48 -3.38
CA PRO A 157 35.91 -1.75 -3.51
C PRO A 157 35.36 -2.20 -2.15
N LYS A 158 34.07 -2.53 -2.07
CA LYS A 158 33.41 -3.00 -0.84
C LYS A 158 32.54 -4.21 -1.11
N THR A 159 32.40 -5.09 -0.13
CA THR A 159 31.43 -6.21 -0.16
C THR A 159 30.00 -5.68 0.00
N ALA A 160 29.01 -6.50 -0.35
CA ALA A 160 27.59 -6.15 -0.16
C ALA A 160 27.25 -5.87 1.32
N GLN A 161 27.89 -6.60 2.26
CA GLN A 161 27.68 -6.42 3.69
C GLN A 161 28.22 -5.06 4.16
N GLU A 162 29.45 -4.71 3.78
CA GLU A 162 30.06 -3.42 4.16
C GLU A 162 29.29 -2.22 3.58
N ILE A 163 28.71 -2.37 2.37
CA ILE A 163 27.85 -1.33 1.80
C ILE A 163 26.56 -1.24 2.60
N GLY A 164 25.93 -2.38 2.91
CA GLY A 164 24.71 -2.45 3.72
C GLY A 164 24.88 -1.80 5.08
N ASP A 165 25.95 -2.14 5.80
CA ASP A 165 26.30 -1.57 7.11
C ASP A 165 26.54 -0.05 7.01
N ALA A 166 27.17 0.43 5.93
CA ALA A 166 27.45 1.85 5.73
C ALA A 166 26.20 2.70 5.43
N ILE A 167 25.17 2.11 4.82
CA ILE A 167 23.94 2.84 4.44
C ILE A 167 22.72 2.47 5.30
N GLY A 168 22.88 1.53 6.24
CA GLY A 168 21.80 1.06 7.12
C GLY A 168 20.75 0.20 6.42
N VAL A 169 21.12 -0.56 5.38
CA VAL A 169 20.21 -1.43 4.63
C VAL A 169 20.71 -2.87 4.68
N GLY A 170 19.82 -3.82 4.98
CA GLY A 170 20.19 -5.24 5.02
C GLY A 170 20.72 -5.74 3.68
N SER A 171 21.74 -6.61 3.69
CA SER A 171 22.40 -7.11 2.49
C SER A 171 21.44 -7.82 1.51
N GLU A 172 20.43 -8.52 2.02
CA GLU A 172 19.36 -9.13 1.20
C GLU A 172 18.53 -8.08 0.46
N GLN A 173 18.14 -7.00 1.16
CA GLN A 173 17.37 -5.89 0.58
C GLN A 173 18.21 -5.09 -0.43
N LEU A 174 19.54 -5.12 -0.30
CA LEU A 174 20.48 -4.41 -1.16
C LEU A 174 20.72 -5.09 -2.51
N ALA A 175 20.58 -6.41 -2.57
CA ALA A 175 20.82 -7.23 -3.76
C ALA A 175 20.15 -6.69 -5.05
N PRO A 176 18.84 -6.35 -5.09
CA PRO A 176 18.21 -5.81 -6.30
C PRO A 176 18.82 -4.47 -6.75
N PHE A 177 19.27 -3.62 -5.82
CA PHE A 177 19.90 -2.35 -6.16
C PHE A 177 21.31 -2.53 -6.74
N LEU A 178 22.11 -3.45 -6.18
CA LEU A 178 23.43 -3.78 -6.71
C LEU A 178 23.32 -4.37 -8.12
N GLN A 179 22.38 -5.29 -8.33
CA GLN A 179 22.11 -5.85 -9.65
C GLN A 179 21.74 -4.76 -10.66
N HIS A 180 20.77 -3.90 -10.32
CA HIS A 180 20.31 -2.82 -11.18
C HIS A 180 21.43 -1.82 -11.53
N LEU A 181 22.26 -1.45 -10.55
CA LEU A 181 23.39 -0.54 -10.78
C LEU A 181 24.50 -1.19 -11.63
N ARG A 182 24.69 -2.50 -11.50
CA ARG A 182 25.62 -3.29 -12.33
C ARG A 182 25.13 -3.39 -13.77
N GLU A 183 23.84 -3.67 -13.98
CA GLU A 183 23.19 -3.70 -15.30
C GLU A 183 23.26 -2.32 -15.99
N LYS A 184 23.10 -1.24 -15.22
CA LYS A 184 23.32 0.14 -15.71
C LYS A 184 24.79 0.51 -15.89
N GLY A 185 25.73 -0.37 -15.59
CA GLY A 185 27.18 -0.12 -15.70
C GLY A 185 27.70 0.99 -14.80
N ARG A 186 26.99 1.31 -13.71
CA ARG A 186 27.39 2.36 -12.74
C ARG A 186 28.29 1.82 -11.63
N ILE A 187 28.25 0.51 -11.42
CA ILE A 187 29.18 -0.23 -10.56
C ILE A 187 29.67 -1.49 -11.28
N MET A 188 30.80 -2.02 -10.84
CA MET A 188 31.34 -3.30 -11.30
C MET A 188 31.60 -4.22 -10.12
N GLU A 189 31.42 -5.52 -10.34
CA GLU A 189 31.68 -6.56 -9.34
C GLU A 189 32.92 -7.37 -9.74
N ASN A 190 33.84 -7.57 -8.80
CA ASN A 190 35.01 -8.43 -8.98
C ASN A 190 35.25 -9.24 -7.71
N LYS A 191 35.10 -10.57 -7.80
CA LYS A 191 35.25 -11.50 -6.66
C LYS A 191 34.40 -11.10 -5.44
N GLY A 192 33.16 -10.65 -5.66
CA GLY A 192 32.24 -10.23 -4.60
C GLY A 192 32.48 -8.82 -4.03
N LEU A 193 33.44 -8.06 -4.59
CA LEU A 193 33.67 -6.65 -4.27
C LEU A 193 33.06 -5.75 -5.33
N TYR A 194 32.30 -4.76 -4.91
CA TYR A 194 31.64 -3.77 -5.76
C TYR A 194 32.42 -2.46 -5.76
N SER A 195 32.64 -1.89 -6.95
CA SER A 195 33.37 -0.64 -7.15
C SER A 195 32.62 0.31 -8.08
N PHE A 196 32.68 1.61 -7.80
CA PHE A 196 32.06 2.64 -8.64
C PHE A 196 32.71 2.73 -10.04
N VAL A 197 31.89 2.90 -11.07
CA VAL A 197 32.33 3.13 -12.46
C VAL A 197 31.95 4.56 -12.87
N PRO A 198 32.92 5.45 -13.15
CA PRO A 198 32.63 6.81 -13.58
C PRO A 198 31.81 6.86 -14.88
N PRO A 199 30.86 7.81 -15.02
CA PRO A 199 30.16 8.05 -16.28
C PRO A 199 31.18 8.29 -17.41
N GLY A 200 31.12 7.50 -18.48
CA GLY A 200 32.03 7.58 -19.64
C GLY A 200 33.11 6.50 -19.72
N ALA A 201 33.44 5.80 -18.63
CA ALA A 201 34.43 4.71 -18.66
C ALA A 201 33.95 3.47 -19.46
N VAL A 202 32.64 3.26 -19.56
CA VAL A 202 32.04 2.14 -20.29
C VAL A 202 32.17 2.30 -21.82
N ALA A 203 32.11 3.55 -22.32
CA ALA A 203 32.25 3.85 -23.75
C ALA A 203 33.67 3.52 -24.29
N LEU A 204 34.70 3.70 -23.45
CA LEU A 204 36.09 3.39 -23.80
C LEU A 204 36.35 1.89 -23.93
N LYS A 205 35.72 1.03 -23.12
CA LYS A 205 35.88 -0.43 -23.23
C LYS A 205 35.27 -1.01 -24.50
N GLN A 206 34.11 -0.51 -24.94
CA GLN A 206 33.47 -0.97 -26.19
C GLN A 206 34.23 -0.50 -27.45
N GLN A 207 34.79 0.71 -27.44
CA GLN A 207 35.65 1.17 -28.54
C GLN A 207 36.99 0.40 -28.60
N SER A 208 37.59 0.07 -27.45
CA SER A 208 38.86 -0.69 -27.39
C SER A 208 38.72 -2.12 -27.94
N MET A 209 37.59 -2.79 -27.68
CA MET A 209 37.30 -4.12 -28.26
C MET A 209 37.01 -4.08 -29.76
N THR A 210 36.44 -2.98 -30.25
CA THR A 210 36.18 -2.80 -31.70
C THR A 210 37.48 -2.54 -32.47
N ILE A 211 38.44 -1.82 -31.87
CA ILE A 211 39.74 -1.54 -32.48
C ILE A 211 40.63 -2.80 -32.50
N GLN A 212 40.59 -3.66 -31.48
CA GLN A 212 41.38 -4.89 -31.45
C GLN A 212 40.91 -5.96 -32.47
N ASN A 213 39.62 -5.99 -32.83
CA ASN A 213 39.10 -6.91 -33.84
C ASN A 213 39.37 -6.46 -35.29
N ASN A 214 39.86 -5.24 -35.51
CA ASN A 214 40.14 -4.71 -36.85
C ASN A 214 41.65 -4.69 -37.20
N THR A 215 42.50 -5.17 -36.31
CA THR A 215 43.94 -5.33 -36.54
C THR A 215 44.32 -6.82 -36.59
N SER A 216 44.11 -7.44 -37.75
CA SER A 216 44.81 -8.65 -38.18
C SER A 216 45.04 -8.60 -39.71
N PRO A 217 46.15 -9.16 -40.22
CA PRO A 217 46.92 -8.53 -41.31
C PRO A 217 46.44 -8.92 -42.71
N GLN A 218 46.10 -7.92 -43.53
CA GLN A 218 46.12 -8.06 -44.99
C GLN A 218 47.56 -7.98 -45.49
N THR A 219 48.31 -9.07 -45.37
CA THR A 219 49.55 -9.28 -46.11
C THR A 219 49.51 -10.66 -46.75
N GLN A 220 49.89 -10.73 -48.02
CA GLN A 220 49.92 -11.90 -48.92
C GLN A 220 48.66 -12.13 -49.78
N LYS A 221 48.56 -11.41 -50.90
CA LYS A 221 48.08 -11.90 -52.22
C LYS A 221 48.20 -10.80 -53.29
N LYS A 222 49.43 -10.43 -53.67
CA LYS A 222 49.69 -9.62 -54.87
C LYS A 222 51.01 -10.04 -55.53
N ASP A 223 51.17 -11.32 -55.85
CA ASP A 223 52.25 -11.78 -56.76
C ASP A 223 51.83 -13.08 -57.45
N ALA A 224 50.87 -12.98 -58.38
CA ALA A 224 50.63 -13.98 -59.42
C ALA A 224 49.48 -13.52 -60.32
N LYS A 225 49.74 -12.66 -61.32
CA LYS A 225 48.95 -12.53 -62.57
C LYS A 225 49.42 -11.35 -63.45
N SER A 226 50.66 -11.37 -63.91
CA SER A 226 51.13 -10.43 -64.95
C SER A 226 52.15 -11.05 -65.91
N ALA A 227 51.94 -12.31 -66.33
CA ALA A 227 52.76 -12.97 -67.35
C ALA A 227 51.90 -13.83 -68.27
N LYS A 228 50.97 -13.22 -69.01
CA LYS A 228 50.27 -13.87 -70.15
C LYS A 228 49.53 -12.84 -71.03
N LYS A 229 50.27 -12.02 -71.78
CA LYS A 229 49.76 -11.37 -73.00
C LYS A 229 50.91 -10.86 -73.88
N LYS A 230 51.56 -11.80 -74.58
CA LYS A 230 52.32 -11.57 -75.81
C LYS A 230 52.10 -12.78 -76.71
N LYS A 231 51.07 -12.71 -77.56
CA LYS A 231 50.96 -13.44 -78.83
C LYS A 231 49.76 -12.88 -79.58
N ARG A 232 50.05 -12.42 -80.81
CA ARG A 232 49.20 -11.79 -81.83
C ARG A 232 49.02 -10.30 -81.67
#